data_AF-A0A354UDU1-F1
#
_entry.id   AF-A0A354UDU1-F1
#
_cell.length_a   1.000
_cell.length_b   1.000
_cell.length_c   1.000
_cell.angle_alpha   90.00
_cell.angle_beta   90.00
_cell.angle_gamma   90.00
#
_symmetry.space_group_name_H-M   'P 1'
#
loop_
_entity.id
_entity.type
_entity.pdbx_description
1 polymer ?
#
loop_
_entity_poly.entity_id
_entity_poly.type
_entity_poly.pdbx_seq_one_letter_code
_entity_poly.pdbx_strand_id
1 'polypeptide(L)'
;MEYLNKHGVYYYVYKFNDDLRSLAIKYNTTEKLIFLENNTAEFLDGQILKITKRSGKLYIVRPFETLESLEKKFKSQIKEKNRINFVYPFQMILI
;
A
#
# COMPACT_ATOMS: atom_id res chain seq x y z
N MET A 1 13.75 -12.41 -8.94
CA MET A 1 14.93 -11.65 -8.52
C MET A 1 14.45 -10.35 -7.90
N GLU A 2 14.96 -9.98 -6.73
CA GLU A 2 14.60 -8.74 -6.02
C GLU A 2 15.78 -7.77 -6.12
N TYR A 3 15.53 -6.57 -6.63
CA TYR A 3 16.52 -5.48 -6.66
C TYR A 3 16.04 -4.35 -5.76
N LEU A 4 16.82 -4.03 -4.73
CA LEU A 4 16.63 -2.85 -3.89
C LEU A 4 17.45 -1.69 -4.47
N ASN A 5 16.80 -0.61 -4.89
CA ASN A 5 17.53 0.63 -5.17
C ASN A 5 17.73 1.46 -3.89
N LYS A 6 18.69 2.41 -3.93
CA LYS A 6 19.04 3.32 -2.81
C LYS A 6 17.88 4.19 -2.28
N HIS A 7 16.69 4.10 -2.88
CA HIS A 7 15.50 4.88 -2.55
C HIS A 7 14.35 4.03 -1.99
N GLY A 8 14.58 2.74 -1.69
CA GLY A 8 13.55 1.86 -1.13
C GLY A 8 12.55 1.34 -2.17
N VAL A 9 12.92 1.32 -3.46
CA VAL A 9 12.11 0.71 -4.51
C VAL A 9 12.57 -0.74 -4.75
N TYR A 10 11.60 -1.63 -4.81
CA TYR A 10 11.75 -3.05 -5.09
C TYR A 10 11.13 -3.37 -6.46
N TYR A 11 11.80 -4.21 -7.22
CA TYR A 11 11.22 -4.85 -8.42
C TYR A 11 10.92 -6.31 -8.09
N TYR A 12 9.66 -6.69 -8.18
CA TYR A 12 9.16 -8.01 -7.79
C TYR A 12 8.44 -8.67 -8.97
N VAL A 13 8.73 -9.94 -9.24
CA VAL A 13 8.02 -10.70 -10.28
C VAL A 13 6.75 -11.27 -9.67
N TYR A 14 5.60 -10.72 -10.02
CA TYR A 14 4.30 -11.14 -9.54
C TYR A 14 3.95 -12.55 -10.03
N LYS A 15 3.34 -13.33 -9.14
CA LYS A 15 2.74 -14.62 -9.47
C LYS A 15 1.24 -14.56 -9.24
N PHE A 16 0.45 -15.23 -10.09
CA PHE A 16 -1.02 -15.19 -10.04
C PHE A 16 -1.61 -15.53 -8.65
N ASN A 17 -0.93 -16.37 -7.87
CA ASN A 17 -1.35 -16.78 -6.52
C ASN A 17 -0.72 -15.95 -5.38
N ASP A 18 0.02 -14.89 -5.68
CA ASP A 18 0.57 -14.02 -4.65
C ASP A 18 -0.54 -13.20 -3.99
N ASP A 19 -0.58 -13.20 -2.67
CA ASP A 19 -1.45 -12.31 -1.91
C ASP A 19 -0.85 -10.89 -1.88
N LEU A 20 -1.53 -9.97 -2.56
CA LEU A 20 -1.10 -8.57 -2.65
C LEU A 20 -1.01 -7.89 -1.27
N ARG A 21 -1.85 -8.30 -0.31
CA ARG A 21 -1.81 -7.79 1.06
C ARG A 21 -0.51 -8.19 1.75
N SER A 22 -0.11 -9.45 1.61
CA SER A 22 1.16 -9.96 2.13
C SER A 22 2.37 -9.25 1.51
N LEU A 23 2.34 -8.97 0.20
CA LEU A 23 3.35 -8.13 -0.46
C LEU A 23 3.38 -6.72 0.14
N ALA A 24 2.21 -6.09 0.29
CA ALA A 24 2.11 -4.74 0.84
C ALA A 24 2.68 -4.66 2.27
N ILE A 25 2.42 -5.67 3.12
CA ILE A 25 3.00 -5.80 4.46
C ILE A 25 4.51 -5.98 4.38
N LYS A 26 5.00 -6.92 3.55
CA LYS A 26 6.43 -7.21 3.36
C LYS A 26 7.23 -5.96 3.03
N TYR A 27 6.67 -5.10 2.18
CA TYR A 27 7.32 -3.87 1.71
C TYR A 27 6.85 -2.60 2.43
N ASN A 28 6.10 -2.70 3.54
CA ASN A 28 5.57 -1.56 4.30
C ASN A 28 4.89 -0.50 3.40
N THR A 29 3.89 -0.93 2.64
CA THR A 29 3.06 -0.12 1.74
C THR A 29 1.61 -0.61 1.79
N THR A 30 0.75 -0.17 0.87
CA THR A 30 -0.66 -0.60 0.79
C THR A 30 -0.98 -1.16 -0.59
N GLU A 31 -2.00 -2.02 -0.70
CA GLU A 31 -2.43 -2.57 -2.00
C GLU A 31 -2.73 -1.44 -2.99
N LYS A 32 -3.42 -0.39 -2.52
CA LYS A 32 -3.76 0.80 -3.32
C LYS A 32 -2.53 1.48 -3.92
N LEU A 33 -1.46 1.64 -3.13
CA LEU A 33 -0.24 2.28 -3.62
C LEU A 33 0.49 1.39 -4.64
N ILE A 34 0.48 0.06 -4.47
CA ILE A 34 1.06 -0.85 -5.45
C ILE A 34 0.31 -0.73 -6.79
N PHE A 35 -1.03 -0.74 -6.79
CA PHE A 35 -1.81 -0.54 -8.02
C PHE A 35 -1.52 0.81 -8.68
N LEU A 36 -1.50 1.90 -7.89
CA LEU A 36 -1.22 3.24 -8.41
C LEU A 36 0.19 3.36 -9.01
N GLU A 37 1.20 2.73 -8.40
CA GLU A 37 2.58 2.79 -8.90
C GLU A 37 2.79 2.01 -10.19
N ASN A 38 2.00 0.96 -10.40
CA ASN A 38 2.07 0.10 -11.59
C ASN A 38 1.03 0.47 -12.65
N ASN A 39 0.23 1.52 -12.41
CA ASN A 39 -0.80 2.04 -13.31
C ASN A 39 -1.68 0.95 -13.94
N THR A 40 -2.16 0.02 -13.09
CA THR A 40 -2.98 -1.11 -13.53
C THR A 40 -4.13 -1.36 -12.55
N ALA A 41 -5.19 -2.00 -13.05
CA ALA A 41 -6.32 -2.48 -12.24
C ALA A 41 -6.17 -3.96 -11.84
N GLU A 42 -5.32 -4.70 -12.55
CA GLU A 42 -5.07 -6.13 -12.35
C GLU A 42 -3.59 -6.46 -12.62
N PHE A 43 -3.11 -7.55 -12.02
CA PHE A 43 -1.74 -8.00 -12.22
C PHE A 43 -1.72 -9.30 -13.02
N LEU A 44 -0.78 -9.40 -13.96
CA LEU A 44 -0.57 -10.58 -14.79
C LEU A 44 0.54 -11.45 -14.21
N ASP A 45 0.41 -12.77 -14.36
CA ASP A 45 1.46 -13.70 -13.98
C ASP A 45 2.77 -13.37 -14.71
N GLY A 46 3.88 -13.30 -13.97
CA GLY A 46 5.18 -12.90 -14.50
C GLY A 46 5.39 -11.39 -14.66
N GLN A 47 4.39 -10.54 -14.38
CA GLN A 47 4.55 -9.08 -14.42
C GLN A 47 5.59 -8.60 -13.41
N ILE A 48 6.47 -7.71 -13.83
CA ILE A 48 7.41 -7.03 -12.91
C ILE A 48 6.69 -5.84 -12.26
N LEU A 49 6.46 -5.92 -10.96
CA LEU A 49 5.89 -4.85 -10.16
C LEU A 49 7.00 -3.95 -9.61
N LYS A 50 6.80 -2.65 -9.75
CA LYS A 50 7.50 -1.62 -8.98
C LYS A 50 6.80 -1.42 -7.65
N ILE A 51 7.52 -1.62 -6.55
CA ILE A 51 6.97 -1.47 -5.19
C ILE A 51 7.88 -0.54 -4.40
N THR A 52 7.37 0.63 -4.02
CA THR A 52 8.10 1.57 -3.18
C THR A 52 7.77 1.35 -1.70
N LYS A 53 8.79 1.02 -0.90
CA LYS A 53 8.67 0.96 0.56
C LYS A 53 8.39 2.34 1.13
N ARG A 54 7.39 2.43 2.01
CA ARG A 54 6.99 3.69 2.62
C ARG A 54 7.48 3.78 4.06
N SER A 55 7.60 5.00 4.56
CA SER A 55 7.78 5.30 5.97
C SER A 55 6.42 5.41 6.65
N GLY A 56 6.33 5.01 7.91
CA GLY A 56 5.10 5.04 8.69
C GLY A 56 4.73 3.65 9.19
N LYS A 57 3.57 3.56 9.83
CA LYS A 57 3.03 2.29 10.34
C LYS A 57 1.82 1.89 9.51
N LEU A 58 1.67 0.60 9.26
CA LEU A 58 0.44 0.08 8.67
C LEU A 58 -0.65 0.00 9.73
N TYR A 59 -1.85 0.38 9.35
CA TYR A 59 -3.04 0.35 10.18
C TYR A 59 -4.21 -0.24 9.39
N ILE A 60 -5.01 -1.07 10.07
CA ILE A 60 -6.24 -1.62 9.50
C ILE A 60 -7.39 -0.77 10.00
N VAL A 61 -8.10 -0.13 9.08
CA VAL A 61 -9.25 0.73 9.38
C VAL A 61 -10.32 -0.11 10.08
N ARG A 62 -10.77 0.35 11.25
CA ARG A 62 -11.82 -0.34 12.00
C ARG A 62 -13.20 0.11 11.52
N PRO A 63 -14.26 -0.69 11.77
CA PRO A 63 -15.62 -0.27 11.50
C PRO A 63 -15.92 1.12 12.10
N PHE A 64 -16.67 1.93 11.34
CA PHE A 64 -17.09 3.29 11.70
C PHE A 64 -15.98 4.36 11.78
N GLU A 65 -14.72 4.04 11.46
CA GLU A 65 -13.67 5.05 11.33
C GLU A 65 -13.77 5.78 9.97
N THR A 66 -13.67 7.11 10.00
CA THR A 66 -13.57 7.96 8.80
C THR A 66 -12.15 8.47 8.62
N LEU A 67 -11.81 8.93 7.41
CA LEU A 67 -10.50 9.54 7.13
C LEU A 67 -10.21 10.69 8.10
N GLU A 68 -11.17 11.60 8.30
CA GLU A 68 -11.07 12.71 9.24
C GLU A 68 -10.79 12.24 10.68
N SER A 69 -11.53 11.23 11.17
CA SER A 69 -11.35 10.71 12.52
C SER A 69 -9.95 10.12 12.72
N LEU A 70 -9.41 9.47 11.70
CA LEU A 70 -8.09 8.84 11.72
C LEU A 70 -6.97 9.89 11.64
N GLU A 71 -7.10 10.90 10.80
CA GLU A 71 -6.12 11.98 10.69
C GLU A 71 -6.03 12.78 12.00
N LYS A 72 -7.17 13.05 12.64
CA LYS A 72 -7.22 13.65 13.97
C LYS A 72 -6.58 12.77 15.04
N LYS A 73 -6.89 11.47 15.03
CA LYS A 73 -6.39 10.48 16.01
C LYS A 73 -4.87 10.32 15.92
N PHE A 74 -4.34 10.20 14.71
CA PHE A 74 -2.91 9.91 14.48
C PHE A 74 -2.07 11.16 14.23
N LYS A 75 -2.68 12.34 14.11
CA LYS A 75 -2.02 13.60 13.73
C LYS A 75 -1.15 13.41 12.47
N SER A 76 -1.75 12.77 11.47
CA SER A 76 -1.05 12.31 10.28
C SER A 76 -1.84 12.62 9.02
N GLN A 77 -1.10 12.91 7.94
CA GLN A 77 -1.57 13.18 6.59
C GLN A 77 -1.95 11.88 5.85
N ILE A 78 -2.96 11.16 6.36
CA ILE A 78 -3.35 9.84 5.85
C ILE A 78 -3.84 9.94 4.41
N LYS A 79 -4.56 11.01 4.07
CA LYS A 79 -5.04 11.30 2.72
C LYS A 79 -3.89 11.33 1.73
N GLU A 80 -2.87 12.16 1.98
CA GLU A 80 -1.73 12.31 1.08
C GLU A 80 -0.85 11.07 1.04
N LYS A 81 -0.56 10.47 2.20
CA LYS A 81 0.27 9.26 2.31
C LYS A 81 -0.28 8.10 1.49
N ASN A 82 -1.60 7.93 1.46
CA ASN A 82 -2.27 6.80 0.81
C ASN A 82 -2.88 7.13 -0.55
N ARG A 83 -2.92 8.42 -0.94
CA ARG A 83 -3.57 8.90 -2.17
C ARG A 83 -5.02 8.44 -2.27
N ILE A 84 -5.78 8.66 -1.20
CA ILE A 84 -7.20 8.27 -1.07
C ILE A 84 -8.05 9.48 -0.70
N ASN A 85 -9.37 9.40 -0.91
CA ASN A 85 -10.34 10.42 -0.47
C ASN A 85 -11.29 9.92 0.62
N PHE A 86 -11.35 8.61 0.83
CA PHE A 86 -12.18 7.94 1.81
C PHE A 86 -11.47 6.65 2.26
N VAL A 87 -11.93 6.09 3.36
CA VAL A 87 -11.48 4.79 3.89
C VAL A 87 -12.66 3.83 3.99
N TYR A 88 -12.38 2.55 3.84
CA TYR A 88 -13.34 1.47 4.08
C TYR A 88 -12.93 0.63 5.30
N PRO A 89 -13.87 -0.03 5.99
CA PRO A 89 -13.54 -1.02 7.00
C PRO A 89 -12.57 -2.07 6.46
N PHE A 90 -11.60 -2.46 7.28
CA PHE A 90 -10.55 -3.44 7.01
C PHE A 90 -9.52 -3.05 5.93
N GLN A 91 -9.65 -1.85 5.35
CA GLN A 91 -8.65 -1.30 4.45
C GLN A 91 -7.32 -1.09 5.20
N MET A 92 -6.23 -1.51 4.58
CA MET A 92 -4.89 -1.23 5.10
C MET A 92 -4.42 0.15 4.60
N ILE A 93 -3.99 0.99 5.53
CA ILE A 93 -3.51 2.35 5.27
C ILE A 93 -2.17 2.58 5.98
N LEU A 94 -1.39 3.52 5.47
CA LEU A 94 -0.24 4.11 6.15
C LEU A 94 -0.70 5.25 7.05
N ILE A 95 -0.33 5.19 8.32
CA ILE A 95 -0.48 6.28 9.30
C ILE A 95 0.86 6.92 9.61
#